data_AF-A0A534UQ33-F1
#
_entry.id   AF-A0A534UQ33-F1
#
_cell.length_a   1.000
_cell.length_b   1.000
_cell.length_c   1.000
_cell.angle_alpha   90.00
_cell.angle_beta   90.00
_cell.angle_gamma   90.00
#
_symmetry.space_group_name_H-M   'P 1'
#
loop_
_entity.id
_entity.type
_entity.pdbx_description
1 polymer ?
#
loop_
_entity_poly.entity_id
_entity_poly.type
_entity_poly.pdbx_seq_one_letter_code
_entity_poly.pdbx_strand_id
1 'polypeptide(L)' 'MFGLGIGELLIILVIVVVLFSRRLPDLGEGLGKSIKKFRKAMNDPDEIDITPKNDSEKS' A
#
# COMPACT_ATOMS: atom_id res chain seq x y z
N MET A 1 4.51 13.84 34.61
CA MET A 1 4.59 14.86 33.55
C MET A 1 5.62 14.45 32.51
N PHE A 2 5.34 13.42 31.72
CA PHE A 2 6.16 13.05 30.55
C PHE A 2 5.27 12.19 29.65
N GLY A 3 4.48 12.85 28.82
CA GLY A 3 3.72 12.19 27.76
C GLY A 3 4.42 12.56 26.46
N LEU A 4 4.74 11.57 25.62
CA LEU A 4 5.26 11.79 24.28
C LEU A 4 4.27 12.70 23.53
N GLY A 5 4.63 13.96 23.38
CA GLY A 5 3.85 14.93 22.63
C GLY A 5 3.89 14.61 21.14
N ILE A 6 2.95 15.18 20.40
CA ILE A 6 2.91 15.07 18.92
C ILE A 6 4.25 15.52 18.31
N GLY A 7 4.90 16.54 18.90
CA GLY A 7 6.21 17.01 18.45
C GLY A 7 7.33 15.98 18.61
N GLU A 8 7.42 15.32 19.77
CA GLU A 8 8.42 14.28 20.02
C GLU A 8 8.16 13.04 19.17
N LEU A 9 6.89 12.66 18.99
CA LEU A 9 6.50 11.56 18.11
C LEU A 9 6.89 11.82 16.65
N LEU A 10 6.72 13.06 16.16
CA LEU A 10 7.16 13.45 14.82
C LEU A 10 8.67 13.38 14.65
N ILE A 11 9.46 13.82 15.64
CA ILE A 11 10.92 13.72 15.60
C ILE A 11 11.34 12.25 15.52
N ILE A 12 10.75 11.39 16.35
CA ILE A 12 11.02 9.94 16.33
C ILE A 12 10.64 9.34 14.97
N LEU A 13 9.47 9.72 14.43
CA LEU A 13 9.01 9.26 13.13
C LEU A 13 10.01 9.63 12.02
N VAL A 14 10.51 10.87 12.01
CA VAL A 14 11.51 11.32 11.03
C VAL A 14 12.79 10.48 11.13
N ILE A 15 13.27 10.21 12.36
CA ILE A 15 14.46 9.37 12.56
C ILE A 15 14.24 7.96 12.00
N VAL A 16 13.10 7.33 12.31
CA VAL A 16 12.75 6.01 11.78
C VAL A 16 12.68 6.02 10.26
N VAL A 17 12.07 7.05 9.66
CA VAL A 17 11.97 7.19 8.21
C VAL A 17 13.34 7.33 7.56
N VAL A 18 14.27 8.08 8.15
CA VAL A 18 15.63 8.23 7.62
C VAL A 18 16.39 6.89 7.66
N LEU A 19 16.33 6.20 8.79
CA LEU A 19 17.01 4.91 8.99
C LEU A 19 16.45 3.81 8.08
N PHE A 20 15.13 3.77 7.91
CA PHE A 20 14.42 2.74 7.14
C PHE A 20 13.93 3.26 5.77
N SER A 21 14.51 4.34 5.27
CA SER A 21 14.11 5.04 4.03
C SER A 21 13.99 4.12 2.82
N ARG A 22 14.84 3.10 2.72
CA ARG A 22 14.79 2.10 1.64
C ARG A 22 13.73 1.02 1.83
N ARG A 23 13.38 0.67 3.07
CA ARG A 23 12.46 -0.44 3.35
C ARG A 23 11.01 0.00 3.48
N LEU A 24 10.76 1.26 3.86
CA LEU A 24 9.41 1.80 4.00
C LEU A 24 8.62 1.83 2.67
N PRO A 25 9.21 2.26 1.53
CA PRO A 25 8.51 2.23 0.24
C PRO A 25 8.21 0.80 -0.22
N ASP A 26 9.17 -0.12 -0.10
CA ASP A 26 8.99 -1.52 -0.48
C ASP A 26 7.89 -2.20 0.33
N LEU A 27 7.87 -1.95 1.66
CA LEU A 27 6.83 -2.45 2.55
C LEU A 27 5.47 -1.81 2.23
N GLY A 28 5.46 -0.51 1.96
CA GLY A 28 4.26 0.25 1.60
C GLY A 28 3.66 -0.19 0.27
N GLU A 29 4.48 -0.53 -0.72
CA GLU A 29 4.03 -1.04 -2.01
C GLU A 29 3.39 -2.44 -1.86
N GLY A 30 4.00 -3.32 -1.08
CA GLY A 30 3.46 -4.65 -0.78
C GLY A 30 2.13 -4.59 -0.01
N LEU A 31 2.09 -3.81 1.08
CA LEU A 31 0.88 -3.60 1.88
C LEU A 31 -0.21 -2.88 1.07
N GLY A 32 0.16 -1.86 0.31
CA GLY A 32 -0.76 -1.07 -0.50
C GLY A 32 -1.44 -1.90 -1.61
N LYS A 33 -0.69 -2.78 -2.28
CA LYS A 33 -1.26 -3.73 -3.25
C LYS A 33 -2.25 -4.70 -2.60
N SER A 34 -1.90 -5.24 -1.43
CA SER A 34 -2.77 -6.16 -0.68
C SER A 34 -4.04 -5.48 -0.18
N ILE A 35 -3.92 -4.29 0.40
CA ILE A 35 -5.05 -3.47 0.85
C ILE A 35 -5.94 -3.06 -0.32
N LYS A 36 -5.37 -2.70 -1.47
CA LYS A 36 -6.13 -2.37 -2.68
C LYS A 36 -6.94 -3.57 -3.18
N LYS A 37 -6.33 -4.76 -3.23
CA LYS A 37 -7.01 -6.01 -3.59
C LYS A 37 -8.08 -6.39 -2.59
N PHE A 38 -7.78 -6.26 -1.29
CA PHE A 38 -8.73 -6.52 -0.20
C PHE A 38 -9.94 -5.58 -0.30
N ARG A 39 -9.70 -4.29 -0.48
CA ARG A 39 -10.78 -3.30 -0.66
C ARG A 39 -11.60 -3.57 -1.92
N LYS A 40 -10.98 -3.99 -3.03
CA LYS A 40 -11.70 -4.37 -4.25
C LYS A 40 -12.58 -5.60 -3.99
N ALA A 41 -12.05 -6.65 -3.38
CA ALA A 41 -12.79 -7.87 -3.06
C ALA A 41 -13.94 -7.66 -2.05
N MET A 42 -13.83 -6.67 -1.16
CA MET A 42 -14.88 -6.33 -0.21
C MET A 42 -15.98 -5.44 -0.81
N ASN A 43 -15.67 -4.64 -1.84
CA ASN A 43 -16.61 -3.70 -2.45
C ASN A 43 -17.24 -4.22 -3.76
N ASP A 44 -16.61 -5.16 -4.45
CA ASP A 44 -17.17 -5.84 -5.62
C ASP A 44 -17.57 -7.26 -5.23
N PRO A 45 -18.84 -7.51 -4.89
CA PRO A 45 -19.38 -8.86 -4.84
C PRO A 45 -19.39 -9.42 -6.27
N ASP A 46 -18.55 -10.42 -6.52
CA ASP A 46 -18.58 -11.31 -7.69
C ASP A 46 -18.34 -10.67 -9.06
N GLU A 47 -17.20 -10.00 -9.28
CA GLU A 47 -16.66 -9.86 -10.64
C GLU A 47 -15.60 -10.93 -10.90
N ILE A 48 -16.05 -12.11 -11.34
CA ILE A 48 -15.20 -13.03 -12.10
C ILE A 48 -14.95 -12.34 -13.44
N ASP A 49 -13.90 -11.53 -13.53
CA ASP A 49 -13.45 -10.92 -14.78
C ASP A 49 -12.93 -12.02 -15.72
N ILE A 50 -13.86 -12.59 -16.49
CA ILE A 50 -13.60 -13.54 -17.58
C ILE A 50 -13.28 -12.83 -18.90
N THR A 51 -12.85 -11.56 -18.90
CA THR A 51 -12.50 -10.90 -20.17
C THR A 51 -11.29 -11.61 -20.78
N PRO A 52 -11.44 -12.37 -21.89
CA PRO A 52 -10.29 -12.93 -22.56
C PRO A 52 -9.54 -11.74 -23.14
N LYS A 53 -8.26 -11.61 -22.78
CA LYS A 53 -7.38 -10.63 -23.42
C LYS A 53 -7.31 -11.01 -24.90
N ASN A 54 -8.03 -10.27 -25.74
CA ASN A 54 -8.06 -10.45 -27.18
C ASN A 54 -6.65 -10.24 -27.75
N ASP A 55 -5.93 -11.35 -27.88
CA ASP A 55 -4.75 -11.48 -28.75
C ASP A 55 -5.23 -11.69 -30.20
N SER A 56 -5.82 -10.67 -30.81
CA SER A 56 -6.05 -10.65 -32.27
C SER A 56 -6.53 -9.27 -32.75
N GLU A 57 -5.59 -8.41 -33.16
CA GLU A 57 -5.71 -7.58 -34.38
C GLU A 57 -4.40 -6.81 -34.59
N LYS A 58 -3.36 -7.56 -34.96
CA LYS A 58 -2.25 -7.01 -35.75
C LYS A 58 -1.70 -8.11 -36.64
N SER A 59 -2.36 -8.36 -37.77
CA SER A 59 -1.74 -8.72 -39.06
C SER A 59 -2.79 -8.95 -40.13
#